data_AF-A0A2P7MZH7-F1
#
_entry.id   AF-A0A2P7MZH7-F1
#
_cell.length_a   1.000
_cell.length_b   1.000
_cell.length_c   1.000
_cell.angle_alpha   90.00
_cell.angle_beta   90.00
_cell.angle_gamma   90.00
#
_symmetry.space_group_name_H-M   'P 1'
#
loop_
_entity.id
_entity.type
_entity.pdbx_description
1 polymer ?
#
loop_
_entity_poly.entity_id
_entity_poly.type
_entity_poly.pdbx_seq_one_letter_code
_entity_poly.pdbx_strand_id
1 'polypeptide(L)'
;MDQAQHLSTQLEGMERLVDGENGAILFRHPSLRGIPDLVLEGDGYTLEFIGATLLCVDIRNAAGLAKLLAEPFKTQLPVAV
;
A
#
# COMPACT_ATOMS: atom_id res chain seq x y z
N MET A 1 0.32 -10.47 -16.30
CA MET A 1 -0.23 -10.64 -14.93
C MET A 1 -0.83 -9.31 -14.53
N ASP A 2 -2.04 -9.34 -13.98
CA ASP A 2 -2.80 -8.15 -13.59
C ASP A 2 -2.10 -7.46 -12.40
N GLN A 3 -1.86 -6.15 -12.49
CA GLN A 3 -1.13 -5.40 -11.47
C GLN A 3 -1.90 -5.30 -10.15
N ALA A 4 -3.24 -5.22 -10.24
CA ALA A 4 -4.11 -5.25 -9.07
C ALA A 4 -3.98 -6.60 -8.35
N GLN A 5 -3.75 -7.69 -9.11
CA GLN A 5 -3.51 -9.01 -8.54
C GLN A 5 -2.17 -9.09 -7.81
N HIS A 6 -1.10 -8.47 -8.33
CA HIS A 6 0.19 -8.42 -7.63
C HIS A 6 0.12 -7.64 -6.31
N LEU A 7 -0.51 -6.46 -6.32
CA LEU A 7 -0.72 -5.67 -5.10
C LEU A 7 -1.61 -6.40 -4.10
N SER A 8 -2.70 -7.02 -4.56
CA SER A 8 -3.60 -7.79 -3.70
C SER A 8 -2.85 -8.91 -2.98
N THR A 9 -2.01 -9.68 -3.69
CA THR A 9 -1.18 -10.72 -3.08
C THR A 9 -0.15 -10.18 -2.08
N GLN A 10 0.42 -9.00 -2.33
CA GLN A 10 1.30 -8.36 -1.33
C GLN A 10 0.52 -7.97 -0.07
N LEU A 11 -0.66 -7.35 -0.22
CA LEU A 11 -1.51 -6.93 0.89
C LEU A 11 -2.00 -8.12 1.73
N GLU A 12 -2.27 -9.28 1.11
CA GLU A 12 -2.62 -10.52 1.82
C GLU A 12 -1.52 -10.99 2.77
N GLY A 13 -0.25 -10.72 2.44
CA GLY A 13 0.90 -11.05 3.28
C GLY A 13 1.23 -10.00 4.35
N MET A 14 0.51 -8.88 4.39
CA MET A 14 0.74 -7.78 5.32
C MET A 14 -0.17 -7.87 6.55
N GLU A 15 0.33 -7.37 7.68
CA GLU A 15 -0.49 -7.16 8.86
C GLU A 15 -1.51 -6.05 8.58
N ARG A 16 -2.81 -6.36 8.73
CA ARG A 16 -3.90 -5.40 8.51
C ARG A 16 -4.47 -4.93 9.84
N LEU A 17 -4.46 -3.62 10.04
CA LEU A 17 -5.09 -2.92 11.16
C LEU A 17 -6.23 -2.06 10.63
N VAL A 18 -7.36 -2.05 11.32
CA VAL A 18 -8.53 -1.25 10.95
C VAL A 18 -8.94 -0.39 12.14
N ASP A 19 -9.04 0.90 11.93
CA ASP A 19 -9.57 1.84 12.93
C ASP A 19 -11.10 1.76 12.92
N GLY A 20 -11.68 1.45 14.07
CA GLY A 20 -13.13 1.27 14.24
C GLY A 20 -13.93 2.57 14.26
N GLU A 21 -13.31 3.73 14.47
CA GLU A 21 -14.00 5.03 14.56
C GLU A 21 -14.14 5.70 13.19
N ASN A 22 -13.08 5.66 12.37
CA ASN A 22 -13.04 6.37 11.09
C ASN A 22 -12.95 5.44 9.87
N GLY A 23 -12.78 4.13 10.07
CA GLY A 23 -12.67 3.14 9.00
C GLY A 23 -11.36 3.23 8.21
N ALA A 24 -10.33 3.89 8.77
CA ALA A 24 -8.98 3.87 8.22
C ALA A 24 -8.40 2.46 8.29
N ILE A 25 -7.55 2.12 7.32
CA ILE A 25 -6.95 0.79 7.19
C ILE A 25 -5.46 0.97 7.02
N LEU A 26 -4.68 0.30 7.85
CA LEU A 26 -3.23 0.29 7.76
C LEU A 26 -2.78 -1.13 7.44
N PHE A 27 -2.13 -1.31 6.29
CA PHE A 27 -1.38 -2.53 5.97
C PHE A 27 0.09 -2.30 6.26
N ARG A 28 0.71 -3.18 7.04
CA ARG A 28 2.13 -3.10 7.38
C ARG A 28 2.86 -4.38 7.06
N HIS A 29 4.06 -4.25 6.52
CA HIS A 29 4.94 -5.39 6.36
C HIS A 29 5.25 -5.99 7.76
N PRO A 30 5.09 -7.31 7.95
CA PRO A 30 5.12 -7.94 9.27
C PRO A 30 6.47 -7.75 9.98
N SER A 31 7.57 -7.91 9.24
CA SER A 31 8.93 -7.89 9.79
C SER A 31 9.79 -6.69 9.39
N LEU A 32 9.34 -5.88 8.42
CA LEU A 32 10.14 -4.79 7.89
C LEU A 32 9.86 -3.53 8.72
N ARG A 33 10.94 -2.86 9.13
CA ARG A 33 10.93 -1.64 9.94
C ARG A 33 12.02 -0.72 9.40
N GLY A 34 11.74 0.57 9.31
CA GLY A 34 12.69 1.54 8.80
C GLY A 34 12.00 2.83 8.37
N ILE A 35 12.81 3.79 7.93
CA ILE A 35 12.33 5.01 7.29
C ILE A 35 12.12 4.66 5.80
N PRO A 36 10.96 4.98 5.20
CA PRO A 36 10.74 4.72 3.79
C PRO A 36 11.66 5.58 2.92
N ASP A 37 12.17 5.00 1.84
CA ASP A 37 12.97 5.70 0.83
C ASP A 37 12.06 6.44 -0.17
N LEU A 38 10.83 5.95 -0.34
CA LEU A 38 9.83 6.49 -1.26
C LEU A 38 8.44 6.45 -0.63
N VAL A 39 7.72 7.55 -0.76
CA VAL A 39 6.32 7.68 -0.36
C VAL A 39 5.52 8.15 -1.58
N LEU A 40 4.46 7.42 -1.92
CA LEU A 40 3.53 7.77 -2.99
C LEU A 40 2.17 8.11 -2.38
N GLU A 41 1.67 9.30 -2.66
CA GLU A 41 0.35 9.74 -2.22
C GLU A 41 -0.66 9.60 -3.35
N GLY A 42 -1.77 8.91 -3.08
CA GLY A 42 -2.91 8.82 -3.97
C GLY A 42 -4.17 9.42 -3.34
N ASP A 43 -5.28 9.30 -4.05
CA ASP A 43 -6.56 9.84 -3.57
C ASP A 43 -7.14 8.94 -2.46
N GLY A 44 -6.85 9.31 -1.21
CA GLY A 44 -7.36 8.63 -0.03
C GLY A 44 -6.46 7.50 0.49
N TYR A 45 -5.24 7.38 -0.01
CA TYR A 45 -4.25 6.44 0.46
C TYR A 45 -2.80 6.95 0.31
N THR A 46 -1.89 6.32 1.04
CA THR A 46 -0.44 6.52 0.94
C THR A 46 0.25 5.16 0.85
N LEU A 47 1.22 5.02 -0.04
CA LEU A 47 2.10 3.85 -0.15
C LEU A 47 3.51 4.24 0.28
N GLU A 48 4.14 3.41 1.11
CA GLU A 48 5.50 3.61 1.57
C GLU A 48 6.37 2.43 1.16
N PHE A 49 7.56 2.71 0.63
CA PHE A 49 8.50 1.69 0.14
C PHE A 49 9.88 1.85 0.77
N ILE A 50 10.55 0.71 1.00
CA ILE A 50 11.99 0.62 1.22
C ILE A 50 12.58 -0.17 0.06
N GLY A 51 13.45 0.47 -0.73
CA GLY A 51 13.82 -0.04 -2.05
C GLY A 51 12.59 -0.39 -2.89
N ALA A 52 12.52 -1.63 -3.39
CA ALA A 52 11.38 -2.12 -4.18
C ALA A 52 10.27 -2.76 -3.31
N THR A 53 10.44 -2.84 -2.00
CA THR A 53 9.52 -3.54 -1.10
C THR A 53 8.51 -2.59 -0.51
N LEU A 54 7.22 -2.94 -0.63
CA LEU A 54 6.14 -2.22 0.02
C LEU A 54 6.22 -2.40 1.54
N LEU A 55 6.51 -1.31 2.24
CA LEU A 55 6.61 -1.27 3.69
C LEU A 55 5.23 -1.10 4.33
N CYS A 56 4.45 -0.16 3.82
CA CYS A 56 3.22 0.27 4.45
C CYS A 56 2.22 0.79 3.41
N VAL A 57 0.93 0.55 3.67
CA VAL A 57 -0.18 1.20 2.98
C VAL A 57 -1.10 1.80 4.02
N ASP A 58 -1.25 3.11 4.02
CA ASP A 58 -2.19 3.84 4.86
C ASP A 58 -3.40 4.24 4.01
N ILE A 59 -4.58 3.76 4.38
CA ILE A 59 -5.85 4.05 3.72
C ILE A 59 -6.67 4.92 4.66
N ARG A 60 -7.03 6.13 4.22
CA ARG A 60 -7.76 7.09 5.06
C ARG A 60 -9.18 6.65 5.39
N ASN A 61 -9.84 5.91 4.50
CA ASN A 61 -11.18 5.35 4.67
C ASN A 61 -11.48 4.27 3.61
N ALA A 62 -12.59 3.55 3.76
CA ALA A 62 -12.98 2.48 2.84
C ALA A 62 -13.00 2.88 1.34
N ALA A 63 -13.29 4.13 1.00
CA ALA A 63 -13.29 4.60 -0.40
C ALA A 63 -11.86 4.68 -0.96
N GLY A 64 -10.86 4.99 -0.13
CA GLY A 64 -9.45 5.00 -0.53
C GLY A 64 -8.93 3.63 -0.98
N LEU A 65 -9.41 2.55 -0.36
CA LEU A 65 -9.06 1.19 -0.79
C LEU A 65 -9.61 0.86 -2.18
N ALA A 66 -10.88 1.23 -2.44
CA ALA A 66 -11.47 1.01 -3.75
C ALA A 66 -10.74 1.81 -4.84
N LYS A 67 -10.33 3.05 -4.54
CA LYS A 67 -9.52 3.88 -5.45
C LYS A 67 -8.15 3.27 -5.70
N LEU A 68 -7.44 2.83 -4.66
CA LEU A 68 -6.15 2.15 -4.77
C LEU A 68 -6.22 0.96 -5.73
N LEU A 69 -7.26 0.14 -5.62
CA LEU A 69 -7.45 -1.05 -6.45
C LEU A 69 -7.91 -0.74 -7.88
N ALA A 70 -8.53 0.42 -8.11
CA ALA A 70 -9.02 0.87 -9.40
C ALA A 70 -7.99 1.71 -10.18
N GLU A 71 -7.01 2.31 -9.49
CA GLU A 71 -5.99 3.14 -10.11
C GLU A 71 -5.00 2.29 -10.91
N PRO A 72 -4.82 2.55 -12.22
CA PRO A 72 -3.78 1.91 -12.99
C PRO A 72 -2.46 2.57 -12.56
N PHE A 73 -1.77 2.00 -11.57
CA PHE A 73 -0.47 2.50 -11.11
C PHE A 73 0.55 2.48 -12.25
N LYS A 74 0.60 3.58 -13.00
CA LYS A 74 1.63 3.84 -13.98
C LYS A 74 2.92 4.13 -13.21
N THR A 75 3.91 3.25 -13.39
CA THR A 75 5.33 3.64 -13.56
C THR A 75 6.14 4.13 -12.35
N GLN A 76 5.84 3.79 -11.10
CA GLN A 76 6.71 4.18 -9.97
C GLN A 76 7.00 3.13 -8.89
N LEU A 77 6.68 1.85 -9.11
CA LEU A 77 7.31 0.81 -8.29
C LEU A 77 8.79 0.77 -8.66
N PRO A 78 9.73 0.93 -7.72
CA PRO A 78 11.15 0.79 -8.01
C PRO A 78 11.37 -0.59 -8.60
N VAL A 79 11.70 -0.65 -9.89
CA VAL A 79 12.15 -1.89 -10.49
C VAL A 79 13.46 -2.20 -9.79
N ALA A 80 13.49 -3.26 -8.99
CA ALA A 80 14.75 -3.79 -8.48
C ALA A 80 15.65 -4.06 -9.70
N VAL A 81 16.74 -3.30 -9.82
CA VAL A 81 17.75 -3.45 -10.88
C VAL A 81 18.67 -4.61 -10.53
#